data_AF-A0A6J1T1N1-F1
#
_entry.id   AF-A0A6J1T1N1-F1
#
_cell.length_a   1.000
_cell.length_b   1.000
_cell.length_c   1.000
_cell.angle_alpha   90.00
_cell.angle_beta   90.00
_cell.angle_gamma   90.00
#
_symmetry.space_group_name_H-M   'P 1'
#
loop_
_entity.id
_entity.type
_entity.pdbx_description
1 polymer ?
#
loop_
_entity_poly.entity_id
_entity_poly.type
_entity_poly.pdbx_seq_one_letter_code
_entity_poly.pdbx_strand_id
1 'polypeptide(L)'
;MRANRASNVVCEQQAKFVQERIVSVEKHFSEMCTIFGSLARKSAGLRDKNDELSKAVKSYADNENVNHTLKAALCEFSAVLGSVGDYRDTQVKRVESKVVNELSQYDGICKHSREEVKATFSAREKELVRKRQLDRIRERNPRNRQMITLAETELLKASADVSRTMKGLEEQMNIFEKKKLEDIKSILQDYALTELSFHAKAIELFTKAFQDLQNISVEDDLEEFRDVLRVPDSISRLDTVKRTSFRSSTPLGSLANLFTTPPRFRRSSDSGLARSPQKERNAKSQSMDSLKKTFNESSESVEVEDFINEVSSYSSDEGYNRK
;
A
#
# COMPACT_ATOMS: atom_id res chain seq x y z
N MET A 1 15.23 33.96 -47.12
CA MET A 1 14.81 32.54 -46.99
C MET A 1 15.54 31.74 -45.90
N ARG A 2 16.82 32.00 -45.57
CA ARG A 2 17.58 31.23 -44.56
C ARG A 2 17.06 31.37 -43.10
N ALA A 3 16.75 32.59 -42.65
CA ALA A 3 16.26 32.84 -41.27
C ALA A 3 14.94 32.09 -40.95
N ASN A 4 14.00 32.08 -41.90
CA ASN A 4 12.73 31.35 -41.77
C ASN A 4 12.88 29.82 -41.81
N ARG A 5 13.99 29.29 -42.35
CA ARG A 5 14.26 27.84 -42.36
C ARG A 5 14.90 27.40 -41.04
N ALA A 6 15.75 28.25 -40.46
CA ALA A 6 16.35 28.03 -39.14
C ALA A 6 15.31 28.12 -38.02
N SER A 7 14.48 29.17 -38.02
CA SER A 7 13.32 29.27 -37.10
C SER A 7 12.39 28.08 -37.24
N ASN A 8 12.37 27.44 -38.42
CA ASN A 8 11.49 26.31 -38.64
C ASN A 8 11.94 25.02 -37.95
N VAL A 9 13.24 24.76 -37.99
CA VAL A 9 13.87 23.58 -37.38
C VAL A 9 13.83 23.68 -35.86
N VAL A 10 14.01 24.88 -35.31
CA VAL A 10 14.00 25.14 -33.86
C VAL A 10 12.63 24.82 -33.24
N CYS A 11 11.54 25.25 -33.87
CA CYS A 11 10.16 24.98 -33.42
C CYS A 11 9.83 23.47 -33.40
N GLU A 12 10.23 22.74 -34.44
CA GLU A 12 9.97 21.29 -34.52
C GLU A 12 10.81 20.52 -33.49
N GLN A 13 12.06 20.92 -33.26
CA GLN A 13 12.92 20.34 -32.23
C GLN A 13 12.36 20.58 -30.82
N GLN A 14 11.88 21.79 -30.54
CA GLN A 14 11.27 22.13 -29.25
C GLN A 14 10.02 21.30 -28.98
N ALA A 15 9.12 21.17 -29.95
CA ALA A 15 7.90 20.36 -29.79
C ALA A 15 8.22 18.86 -29.61
N LYS A 16 9.23 18.33 -30.30
CA LYS A 16 9.70 16.94 -30.10
C LYS A 16 10.29 16.74 -28.71
N PHE A 17 11.14 17.66 -28.26
CA PHE A 17 11.70 17.63 -26.90
C PHE A 17 10.58 17.60 -25.84
N VAL A 18 9.57 18.46 -25.96
CA VAL A 18 8.42 18.47 -25.04
C VAL A 18 7.66 17.15 -25.08
N GLN A 19 7.41 16.60 -26.27
CA GLN A 19 6.74 15.30 -26.42
C GLN A 19 7.51 14.17 -25.71
N GLU A 20 8.83 14.10 -25.89
CA GLU A 20 9.68 13.10 -25.25
C GLU A 20 9.66 13.24 -23.71
N ARG A 21 9.67 14.48 -23.21
CA ARG A 21 9.55 14.76 -21.77
C ARG A 21 8.24 14.23 -21.20
N ILE A 22 7.11 14.52 -21.85
CA ILE A 22 5.78 14.07 -21.39
C ILE A 22 5.70 12.54 -21.39
N VAL A 23 6.14 11.88 -22.47
CA VAL A 23 6.16 10.42 -22.58
C VAL A 23 7.04 9.79 -21.50
N SER A 24 8.20 10.40 -21.21
CA SER A 24 9.07 9.94 -20.15
C SER A 24 8.40 10.04 -18.78
N VAL A 25 7.76 11.16 -18.45
CA VAL A 25 7.04 11.33 -17.18
C VAL A 25 5.90 10.32 -17.04
N GLU A 26 5.05 10.21 -18.05
CA GLU A 26 3.92 9.27 -18.05
C GLU A 26 4.36 7.83 -17.80
N LYS A 27 5.42 7.38 -18.49
CA LYS A 27 5.97 6.04 -18.31
C LYS A 27 6.38 5.78 -16.86
N HIS A 28 7.23 6.64 -16.30
CA HIS A 28 7.78 6.40 -14.96
C HIS A 28 6.72 6.57 -13.86
N PHE A 29 5.81 7.55 -14.01
CA PHE A 29 4.75 7.77 -13.02
C PHE A 29 3.72 6.63 -13.04
N SER A 30 3.37 6.11 -14.22
CA SER A 30 2.51 4.94 -14.36
C SER A 30 3.13 3.67 -13.75
N GLU A 31 4.42 3.46 -13.98
CA GLU A 31 5.18 2.35 -13.37
C GLU A 31 5.20 2.46 -11.84
N MET A 32 5.56 3.64 -11.30
CA MET A 32 5.53 3.90 -9.86
C MET A 32 4.12 3.70 -9.27
N CYS A 33 3.08 4.23 -9.93
CA CYS A 33 1.69 4.07 -9.50
C CYS A 33 1.30 2.59 -9.38
N THR A 34 1.70 1.78 -10.37
CA THR A 34 1.43 0.33 -10.38
C THR A 34 2.16 -0.38 -9.23
N ILE A 35 3.43 -0.03 -8.99
CA ILE A 35 4.25 -0.63 -7.94
C ILE A 35 3.72 -0.24 -6.55
N PHE A 36 3.44 1.05 -6.30
CA PHE A 36 2.86 1.50 -5.03
C PHE A 36 1.48 0.91 -4.79
N GLY A 37 0.63 0.81 -5.81
CA GLY A 37 -0.66 0.12 -5.70
C GLY A 37 -0.53 -1.38 -5.40
N SER A 38 0.54 -2.04 -5.86
CA SER A 38 0.87 -3.42 -5.48
C SER A 38 1.36 -3.50 -4.03
N LEU A 39 2.21 -2.56 -3.62
CA LEU A 39 2.74 -2.47 -2.26
C LEU A 39 1.61 -2.29 -1.24
N ALA A 40 0.68 -1.34 -1.47
CA ALA A 40 -0.47 -1.09 -0.60
C ALA A 40 -1.32 -2.36 -0.41
N ARG A 41 -1.63 -3.08 -1.50
CA ARG A 41 -2.38 -4.34 -1.46
C ARG A 41 -1.65 -5.44 -0.69
N LYS A 42 -0.32 -5.56 -0.86
CA LYS A 42 0.49 -6.52 -0.09
C LYS A 42 0.51 -6.17 1.40
N SER A 43 0.62 -4.88 1.74
CA SER A 43 0.54 -4.41 3.12
C SER A 43 -0.84 -4.68 3.75
N ALA A 44 -1.92 -4.51 3.01
CA ALA A 44 -3.25 -4.92 3.45
C ALA A 44 -3.34 -6.45 3.69
N GLY A 45 -2.75 -7.25 2.80
CA GLY A 45 -2.66 -8.70 3.01
C GLY A 45 -1.86 -9.10 4.25
N LEU A 46 -0.80 -8.36 4.60
CA LEU A 46 -0.07 -8.55 5.85
C LEU A 46 -0.92 -8.21 7.09
N ARG A 47 -1.75 -7.16 7.01
CA ARG A 47 -2.73 -6.84 8.07
C ARG A 47 -3.70 -8.01 8.27
N ASP A 48 -4.24 -8.56 7.20
CA ASP A 48 -5.19 -9.69 7.30
C ASP A 48 -4.55 -10.92 7.97
N LYS A 49 -3.28 -11.19 7.67
CA LYS A 49 -2.51 -12.26 8.34
C LYS A 49 -2.21 -11.96 9.80
N ASN A 50 -1.97 -10.69 10.13
CA ASN A 50 -1.82 -10.26 11.51
C ASN A 50 -3.11 -10.47 12.32
N ASP A 51 -4.27 -10.19 11.73
CA ASP A 51 -5.58 -10.43 12.34
C ASP A 51 -5.87 -11.93 12.55
N GLU A 52 -5.52 -12.78 11.56
CA GLU A 52 -5.61 -14.24 11.71
C GLU A 52 -4.75 -14.73 12.90
N LEU A 53 -3.51 -14.24 13.02
CA LEU A 53 -2.63 -14.57 14.12
C LEU A 53 -3.17 -14.08 15.46
N SER A 54 -3.63 -12.83 15.53
CA SER A 54 -4.22 -12.26 16.75
C SER A 54 -5.38 -13.11 17.25
N LYS A 55 -6.28 -13.54 16.36
CA LYS A 55 -7.41 -14.42 16.71
C LYS A 55 -6.96 -15.79 17.22
N ALA A 56 -5.94 -16.39 16.61
CA ALA A 56 -5.41 -17.68 17.05
C ALA A 56 -4.78 -17.59 18.45
N VAL A 57 -3.96 -16.55 18.69
CA VAL A 57 -3.37 -16.27 20.01
C VAL A 57 -4.45 -16.05 21.05
N LYS A 58 -5.45 -15.21 20.73
CA LYS A 58 -6.58 -14.94 21.64
C LYS A 58 -7.36 -16.20 21.99
N SER A 59 -7.62 -17.04 20.98
CA SER A 59 -8.30 -18.31 21.18
C SER A 59 -7.50 -19.24 22.09
N TYR A 60 -6.17 -19.25 22.04
CA TYR A 60 -5.39 -20.02 23.00
C TYR A 60 -5.52 -19.43 24.40
N ALA A 61 -5.35 -18.12 24.55
CA ALA A 61 -5.50 -17.44 25.83
C ALA A 61 -6.87 -17.71 26.49
N ASP A 62 -7.96 -17.68 25.71
CA ASP A 62 -9.31 -17.89 26.23
C ASP A 62 -9.54 -19.33 26.71
N ASN A 63 -8.84 -20.31 26.12
CA ASN A 63 -8.90 -21.72 26.52
C ASN A 63 -7.85 -22.11 27.57
N GLU A 64 -6.85 -21.28 27.81
CA GLU A 64 -5.88 -21.46 28.88
C GLU A 64 -6.58 -21.15 30.21
N ASN A 65 -6.65 -22.15 31.09
CA ASN A 65 -7.34 -22.07 32.37
C ASN A 65 -6.47 -22.48 33.55
N VAL A 66 -5.23 -22.91 33.27
CA VAL A 66 -4.27 -23.33 34.28
C VAL A 66 -3.16 -22.30 34.38
N ASN A 67 -2.49 -21.99 33.27
CA ASN A 67 -1.34 -21.10 33.29
C ASN A 67 -1.79 -19.64 33.24
N HIS A 68 -2.04 -19.02 34.40
CA HIS A 68 -2.64 -17.69 34.48
C HIS A 68 -1.73 -16.58 33.97
N THR A 69 -0.41 -16.65 34.21
CA THR A 69 0.51 -15.62 33.70
C THR A 69 0.69 -15.73 32.20
N LEU A 70 0.80 -16.95 31.65
CA LEU A 70 0.75 -17.20 30.21
C LEU A 70 -0.55 -16.67 29.57
N LYS A 71 -1.71 -16.99 30.17
CA LYS A 71 -3.02 -16.51 29.68
C LYS A 71 -3.06 -14.98 29.55
N ALA A 72 -2.61 -14.28 30.59
CA ALA A 72 -2.59 -12.83 30.61
C ALA A 72 -1.68 -12.26 29.50
N ALA A 73 -0.46 -12.79 29.37
CA ALA A 73 0.49 -12.36 28.35
C ALA A 73 -0.02 -12.63 26.92
N LEU A 74 -0.66 -13.77 26.66
CA LEU A 74 -1.27 -14.06 25.35
C LEU A 74 -2.45 -13.14 25.04
N CYS A 75 -3.27 -12.77 26.05
CA CYS A 75 -4.34 -11.79 25.87
C CYS A 75 -3.79 -10.42 25.43
N GLU A 76 -2.76 -9.93 26.13
CA GLU A 76 -2.15 -8.64 25.81
C GLU A 76 -1.44 -8.67 24.45
N PHE A 77 -0.71 -9.75 24.15
CA PHE A 77 -0.04 -9.91 22.86
C PHE A 77 -1.05 -9.89 21.69
N SER A 78 -2.19 -10.56 21.83
CA SER A 78 -3.28 -10.48 20.83
C SER A 78 -3.82 -9.05 20.65
N ALA A 79 -4.02 -8.30 21.74
CA ALA A 79 -4.47 -6.92 21.69
C ALA A 79 -3.45 -6.01 21.00
N VAL A 80 -2.16 -6.22 21.25
CA VAL A 80 -1.06 -5.53 20.56
C VAL A 80 -1.08 -5.83 19.06
N LEU A 81 -1.23 -7.10 18.66
CA LEU A 81 -1.33 -7.45 17.24
C LEU A 81 -2.53 -6.74 16.58
N GLY A 82 -3.67 -6.65 17.25
CA GLY A 82 -4.83 -5.89 16.76
C GLY A 82 -4.49 -4.40 16.56
N SER A 83 -3.86 -3.78 17.55
CA SER A 83 -3.43 -2.38 17.47
C SER A 83 -2.45 -2.13 16.31
N VAL A 84 -1.46 -3.02 16.12
CA VAL A 84 -0.53 -2.97 14.97
C VAL A 84 -1.29 -3.11 13.64
N GLY A 85 -2.35 -3.93 13.62
CA GLY A 85 -3.28 -4.05 12.48
C GLY A 85 -3.95 -2.73 12.13
N ASP A 86 -4.46 -1.99 13.11
CA ASP A 86 -5.12 -0.68 12.91
C ASP A 86 -4.14 0.38 12.37
N TYR A 87 -2.91 0.40 12.89
CA TYR A 87 -1.86 1.29 12.37
C TYR A 87 -1.47 0.91 10.93
N ARG A 88 -1.43 -0.39 10.60
CA ARG A 88 -1.16 -0.86 9.24
C ARG A 88 -2.31 -0.53 8.28
N ASP A 89 -3.55 -0.61 8.72
CA ASP A 89 -4.71 -0.17 7.94
C ASP A 89 -4.63 1.34 7.62
N THR A 90 -4.26 2.14 8.62
CA THR A 90 -4.04 3.58 8.45
C THR A 90 -2.89 3.87 7.48
N GLN A 91 -1.78 3.13 7.59
CA GLN A 91 -0.65 3.19 6.66
C GLN A 91 -1.11 2.90 5.23
N VAL A 92 -1.83 1.80 5.00
CA VAL A 92 -2.35 1.42 3.66
C VAL A 92 -3.22 2.53 3.08
N LYS A 93 -4.19 3.05 3.85
CA LYS A 93 -5.08 4.14 3.42
C LYS A 93 -4.30 5.41 3.04
N ARG A 94 -3.24 5.74 3.79
CA ARG A 94 -2.38 6.89 3.48
C ARG A 94 -1.55 6.67 2.22
N VAL A 95 -0.98 5.48 2.01
CA VAL A 95 -0.28 5.14 0.77
C VAL A 95 -1.25 5.22 -0.43
N GLU A 96 -2.45 4.69 -0.31
CA GLU A 96 -3.45 4.77 -1.38
C GLU A 96 -3.82 6.23 -1.72
N SER A 97 -4.15 7.03 -0.69
CA SER A 97 -4.64 8.40 -0.89
C SER A 97 -3.55 9.42 -1.25
N LYS A 98 -2.37 9.37 -0.61
CA LYS A 98 -1.31 10.37 -0.78
C LYS A 98 -0.27 10.01 -1.83
N VAL A 99 -0.20 8.74 -2.23
CA VAL A 99 0.82 8.26 -3.18
C VAL A 99 0.16 7.74 -4.45
N VAL A 100 -0.69 6.72 -4.33
CA VAL A 100 -1.28 6.06 -5.51
C VAL A 100 -2.23 7.00 -6.25
N ASN A 101 -3.15 7.65 -5.53
CA ASN A 101 -4.09 8.58 -6.14
C ASN A 101 -3.38 9.78 -6.79
N GLU A 102 -2.40 10.38 -6.13
CA GLU A 102 -1.62 11.49 -6.69
C GLU A 102 -0.86 11.09 -7.97
N LEU A 103 -0.20 9.92 -7.98
CA LEU A 103 0.45 9.41 -9.19
C LEU A 103 -0.56 9.10 -10.31
N SER A 104 -1.75 8.60 -9.97
CA SER A 104 -2.79 8.24 -10.95
C SER A 104 -3.30 9.43 -11.76
N GLN A 105 -3.28 10.64 -11.17
CA GLN A 105 -3.73 11.86 -11.85
C GLN A 105 -2.87 12.21 -13.07
N TYR A 106 -1.63 11.70 -13.13
CA TYR A 106 -0.72 11.97 -14.24
C TYR A 106 -1.13 11.35 -15.57
N ASP A 107 -2.04 10.37 -15.59
CA ASP A 107 -2.64 9.90 -16.85
C ASP A 107 -3.38 11.05 -17.57
N GLY A 108 -4.22 11.78 -16.81
CA GLY A 108 -4.95 12.93 -17.33
C GLY A 108 -4.06 14.14 -17.64
N ILE A 109 -3.11 14.44 -16.76
CA ILE A 109 -2.19 15.60 -16.92
C ILE A 109 -1.31 15.41 -18.16
N CYS A 110 -0.74 14.21 -18.35
CA CYS A 110 0.08 13.90 -19.52
C CYS A 110 -0.75 13.88 -20.80
N LYS A 111 -1.98 13.35 -20.76
CA LYS A 111 -2.90 13.38 -21.90
C LYS A 111 -3.19 14.81 -22.36
N HIS A 112 -3.58 15.71 -21.44
CA HIS A 112 -3.84 17.11 -21.78
C HIS A 112 -2.59 17.79 -22.36
N SER A 113 -1.43 17.56 -21.76
CA SER A 113 -0.17 18.15 -22.24
C SER A 113 0.20 17.68 -23.67
N ARG A 114 -0.11 16.42 -24.03
CA ARG A 114 0.07 15.92 -25.41
C ARG A 114 -0.87 16.59 -26.40
N GLU A 115 -2.10 16.91 -25.99
CA GLU A 115 -3.07 17.58 -26.85
C GLU A 115 -2.57 18.99 -27.25
N GLU A 116 -1.93 19.72 -26.34
CA GLU A 116 -1.28 21.01 -26.60
C GLU A 116 -0.09 20.91 -27.58
N VAL A 117 0.75 19.87 -27.42
CA VAL A 117 1.82 19.57 -28.37
C VAL A 117 1.25 19.30 -29.77
N LYS A 118 0.18 18.50 -29.85
CA LYS A 118 -0.51 18.18 -31.11
C LYS A 118 -1.14 19.43 -31.75
N ALA A 119 -1.70 20.34 -30.95
CA ALA A 119 -2.21 21.62 -31.44
C ALA A 119 -1.10 22.46 -32.08
N THR A 120 0.08 22.50 -31.46
CA THR A 120 1.27 23.19 -31.97
C THR A 120 1.75 22.61 -33.31
N PHE A 121 1.85 21.27 -33.42
CA PHE A 121 2.17 20.61 -34.69
C PHE A 121 1.11 20.89 -35.77
N SER A 122 -0.18 20.95 -35.40
CA SER A 122 -1.27 21.21 -36.33
C SER A 122 -1.27 22.65 -36.87
N ALA A 123 -1.01 23.64 -36.01
CA ALA A 123 -0.81 25.03 -36.44
C ALA A 123 0.37 25.13 -37.40
N ARG A 124 1.43 24.37 -37.12
CA ARG A 124 2.64 24.35 -37.94
C ARG A 124 2.43 23.71 -39.32
N GLU A 125 1.76 22.58 -39.41
CA GLU A 125 1.47 21.97 -40.71
C GLU A 125 0.61 22.90 -41.57
N LYS A 126 -0.36 23.62 -40.97
CA LYS A 126 -1.15 24.63 -41.68
C LYS A 126 -0.28 25.73 -42.28
N GLU A 127 0.70 26.25 -41.52
CA GLU A 127 1.64 27.26 -42.02
C GLU A 127 2.47 26.73 -43.20
N LEU A 128 2.99 25.49 -43.11
CA LEU A 128 3.74 24.86 -44.19
C LEU A 128 2.90 24.71 -45.47
N VAL A 129 1.64 24.30 -45.34
CA VAL A 129 0.71 24.20 -46.47
C VAL A 129 0.47 25.56 -47.11
N ARG A 130 0.20 26.62 -46.33
CA ARG A 130 0.01 27.99 -46.83
C ARG A 130 1.26 28.52 -47.54
N LYS A 131 2.44 28.20 -47.02
CA LYS A 131 3.72 28.58 -47.65
C LYS A 131 3.91 27.91 -49.01
N ARG A 132 3.69 26.58 -49.10
CA ARG A 132 3.74 25.83 -50.37
C ARG A 132 2.70 26.35 -51.36
N GLN A 133 1.53 26.80 -50.90
CA GLN A 133 0.51 27.41 -51.75
C GLN A 133 0.97 28.77 -52.31
N LEU A 134 1.54 29.64 -51.48
CA LEU A 134 2.10 30.92 -51.91
C LEU A 134 3.20 30.74 -52.97
N ASP A 135 4.12 29.81 -52.74
CA ASP A 135 5.21 29.51 -53.68
C ASP A 135 4.66 29.07 -55.05
N ARG A 136 3.65 28.18 -55.06
CA ARG A 136 2.97 27.74 -56.30
C ARG A 136 2.24 28.88 -57.04
N ILE A 137 1.59 29.80 -56.33
CA ILE A 137 0.89 30.94 -56.94
C ILE A 137 1.89 31.89 -57.58
N ARG A 138 3.03 32.15 -56.92
CA ARG A 138 4.11 32.99 -57.43
C ARG A 138 4.75 32.41 -58.69
N GLU A 139 4.96 31.10 -58.74
CA GLU A 139 5.53 30.41 -59.91
C GLU A 139 4.56 30.41 -61.10
N ARG A 140 3.27 30.14 -60.87
CA ARG A 140 2.28 30.00 -61.96
C ARG A 140 1.78 31.34 -62.50
N ASN A 141 1.57 32.33 -61.64
CA ASN A 141 0.92 33.60 -62.01
C ASN A 141 1.67 34.81 -61.45
N PRO A 142 2.92 35.06 -61.88
CA PRO A 142 3.78 36.11 -61.30
C PRO A 142 3.24 37.54 -61.47
N ARG A 143 2.38 37.78 -62.47
CA ARG A 143 1.75 39.10 -62.71
C ARG A 143 0.46 39.31 -61.91
N ASN A 144 -0.13 38.28 -61.31
CA ASN A 144 -1.36 38.40 -60.53
C ASN A 144 -1.05 38.86 -59.11
N ARG A 145 -0.77 40.17 -58.97
CA ARG A 145 -0.38 40.81 -57.71
C ARG A 145 -1.43 40.63 -56.61
N GLN A 146 -2.72 40.68 -56.96
CA GLN A 146 -3.83 40.55 -56.02
C GLN A 146 -3.86 39.16 -55.36
N MET A 147 -3.78 38.10 -56.16
CA MET A 147 -3.75 36.72 -55.65
C MET A 147 -2.53 36.42 -54.79
N ILE A 148 -1.36 36.97 -55.17
CA ILE A 148 -0.14 36.83 -54.37
C ILE A 148 -0.30 37.54 -53.02
N THR A 149 -0.83 38.76 -53.01
CA THR A 149 -1.03 39.56 -51.77
C THR A 149 -2.01 38.87 -50.81
N LEU A 150 -3.07 38.25 -51.35
CA LEU A 150 -4.02 37.49 -50.54
C LEU A 150 -3.34 36.27 -49.88
N ALA A 151 -2.61 35.47 -50.65
CA ALA A 151 -1.89 34.31 -50.13
C ALA A 151 -0.77 34.69 -49.13
N GLU A 152 -0.11 35.83 -49.34
CA GLU A 152 0.84 36.40 -48.36
C GLU A 152 0.15 36.73 -47.04
N THR A 153 -1.05 37.35 -47.10
CA THR A 153 -1.83 37.68 -45.90
C THR A 153 -2.27 36.42 -45.15
N GLU A 154 -2.69 35.38 -45.85
CA GLU A 154 -3.04 34.09 -45.24
C GLU A 154 -1.83 33.39 -44.60
N LEU A 155 -0.67 33.45 -45.24
CA LEU A 155 0.58 32.93 -44.66
C LEU A 155 0.97 33.71 -43.40
N LEU A 156 0.89 35.04 -43.42
CA LEU A 156 1.19 35.87 -42.25
C LEU A 156 0.29 35.52 -41.06
N LYS A 157 -1.01 35.30 -41.29
CA LYS A 157 -1.94 34.82 -40.24
C LYS A 157 -1.52 33.47 -39.68
N ALA A 158 -1.18 32.50 -40.54
CA ALA A 158 -0.73 31.18 -40.11
C ALA A 158 0.60 31.24 -39.33
N SER A 159 1.55 32.07 -39.74
CA SER A 159 2.81 32.29 -39.02
C SER A 159 2.61 32.95 -37.65
N ALA A 160 1.65 33.89 -37.55
CA ALA A 160 1.27 34.49 -36.28
C ALA A 160 0.64 33.47 -35.32
N ASP A 161 -0.22 32.58 -35.83
CA ASP A 161 -0.81 31.50 -35.05
C ASP A 161 0.24 30.51 -34.54
N VAL A 162 1.22 30.13 -35.36
CA VAL A 162 2.36 29.28 -34.93
C VAL A 162 3.15 29.93 -33.81
N SER A 163 3.44 31.23 -33.94
CA SER A 163 4.15 31.98 -32.90
C SER A 163 3.37 32.00 -31.59
N ARG A 164 2.04 32.16 -31.66
CA ARG A 164 1.15 32.13 -30.49
C ARG A 164 1.15 30.75 -29.82
N THR A 165 0.96 29.67 -30.58
CA THR A 165 0.91 28.31 -30.02
C THR A 165 2.26 27.87 -29.46
N MET A 166 3.37 28.28 -30.07
CA MET A 166 4.71 27.98 -29.55
C MET A 166 4.98 28.63 -28.20
N LYS A 167 4.60 29.91 -28.05
CA LYS A 167 4.73 30.59 -26.76
C LYS A 167 3.86 29.94 -25.67
N GLY A 168 2.61 29.60 -26.01
CA GLY A 168 1.73 28.87 -25.10
C GLY A 168 2.28 27.50 -24.69
N LEU A 169 2.89 26.76 -25.63
CA LEU A 169 3.52 25.48 -25.35
C LEU A 169 4.70 25.62 -24.36
N GLU A 170 5.52 26.67 -24.50
CA GLU A 170 6.63 26.94 -23.58
C GLU A 170 6.14 27.25 -22.17
N GLU A 171 5.14 28.13 -22.03
CA GLU A 171 4.53 28.47 -20.73
C GLU A 171 3.91 27.25 -20.06
N GLN A 172 3.13 26.46 -20.82
CA GLN A 172 2.50 25.26 -20.31
C GLN A 172 3.50 24.17 -19.93
N MET A 173 4.58 24.02 -20.70
CA MET A 173 5.64 23.06 -20.37
C MET A 173 6.38 23.47 -19.09
N ASN A 174 6.60 24.77 -18.87
CA ASN A 174 7.19 25.25 -17.61
C ASN A 174 6.28 24.93 -16.41
N ILE A 175 4.97 25.11 -16.54
CA ILE A 175 3.99 24.75 -15.50
C ILE A 175 3.99 23.23 -15.26
N PHE A 176 3.97 22.43 -16.32
CA PHE A 176 4.01 20.97 -16.24
C PHE A 176 5.28 20.48 -15.53
N GLU A 177 6.45 20.98 -15.93
CA GLU A 177 7.73 20.57 -15.37
C GLU A 177 7.84 20.99 -13.90
N LYS A 178 7.40 22.20 -13.55
CA LYS A 178 7.34 22.68 -12.16
C LYS A 178 6.44 21.77 -11.32
N LYS A 179 5.19 21.54 -11.75
CA LYS A 179 4.24 20.67 -11.06
C LYS A 179 4.82 19.26 -10.85
N LYS A 180 5.43 18.69 -11.90
CA LYS A 180 6.10 17.39 -11.82
C LYS A 180 7.20 17.34 -10.76
N LEU A 181 8.00 18.40 -10.60
CA LEU A 181 9.05 18.45 -9.58
C LEU A 181 8.48 18.59 -8.16
N GLU A 182 7.45 19.41 -7.99
CA GLU A 182 6.79 19.63 -6.69
C GLU A 182 6.04 18.37 -6.25
N ASP A 183 5.26 17.77 -7.15
CA ASP A 183 4.44 16.59 -6.86
C ASP A 183 5.32 15.38 -6.53
N ILE A 184 6.36 15.07 -7.33
CA ILE A 184 7.22 13.90 -7.04
C ILE A 184 7.94 14.04 -5.69
N LYS A 185 8.35 15.27 -5.35
CA LYS A 185 8.95 15.56 -4.05
C LYS A 185 7.93 15.28 -2.93
N SER A 186 6.73 15.84 -3.03
CA SER A 186 5.70 15.67 -2.01
C SER A 186 5.28 14.21 -1.86
N ILE A 187 5.01 13.52 -2.97
CA ILE A 187 4.56 12.12 -2.99
C ILE A 187 5.57 11.21 -2.29
N LEU A 188 6.86 11.35 -2.60
CA LEU A 188 7.90 10.52 -1.98
C LEU A 188 8.14 10.88 -0.52
N GLN A 189 8.02 12.17 -0.14
CA GLN A 189 8.07 12.60 1.25
C GLN A 189 6.88 12.04 2.07
N ASP A 190 5.66 12.10 1.52
CA ASP A 190 4.46 11.56 2.15
C ASP A 190 4.55 10.04 2.34
N TYR A 191 5.11 9.32 1.36
CA TYR A 191 5.37 7.89 1.49
C TYR A 191 6.37 7.60 2.62
N ALA A 192 7.53 8.26 2.61
CA ALA A 192 8.55 8.07 3.64
C ALA A 192 8.01 8.38 5.05
N LEU A 193 7.27 9.47 5.20
CA LEU A 193 6.65 9.85 6.48
C LEU A 193 5.59 8.84 6.94
N THR A 194 4.81 8.30 6.00
CA THR A 194 3.79 7.27 6.29
C THR A 194 4.44 5.99 6.81
N GLU A 195 5.50 5.52 6.16
CA GLU A 195 6.27 4.34 6.61
C GLU A 195 6.93 4.59 7.97
N LEU A 196 7.60 5.74 8.15
CA LEU A 196 8.23 6.11 9.43
C LEU A 196 7.22 6.11 10.59
N SER A 197 6.05 6.72 10.38
CA SER A 197 5.00 6.80 11.39
C SER A 197 4.49 5.41 11.79
N PHE A 198 4.28 4.54 10.80
CA PHE A 198 3.85 3.16 11.04
C PHE A 198 4.92 2.38 11.80
N HIS A 199 6.17 2.43 11.34
CA HIS A 199 7.26 1.68 11.93
C HIS A 199 7.59 2.12 13.35
N ALA A 200 7.58 3.43 13.64
CA ALA A 200 7.76 3.95 14.98
C ALA A 200 6.71 3.37 15.96
N LYS A 201 5.43 3.35 15.55
CA LYS A 201 4.36 2.76 16.38
C LYS A 201 4.45 1.25 16.50
N ALA A 202 4.84 0.56 15.43
CA ALA A 202 5.06 -0.88 15.50
C ALA A 202 6.19 -1.22 16.49
N ILE A 203 7.30 -0.48 16.48
CA ILE A 203 8.40 -0.66 17.43
C ILE A 203 7.92 -0.47 18.86
N GLU A 204 7.28 0.67 19.15
CA GLU A 204 6.73 0.97 20.49
C GLU A 204 5.83 -0.16 21.01
N LEU A 205 4.87 -0.60 20.19
CA LEU A 205 3.91 -1.63 20.55
C LEU A 205 4.57 -3.02 20.73
N PHE A 206 5.45 -3.42 19.82
CA PHE A 206 6.15 -4.70 19.94
C PHE A 206 7.15 -4.73 21.08
N THR A 207 7.79 -3.61 21.42
CA THR A 207 8.66 -3.51 22.60
C THR A 207 7.86 -3.75 23.88
N LYS A 208 6.67 -3.15 24.00
CA LYS A 208 5.76 -3.41 25.14
C LYS A 208 5.34 -4.89 25.18
N ALA A 209 4.84 -5.42 24.06
CA ALA A 209 4.45 -6.83 23.97
C ALA A 209 5.59 -7.79 24.33
N PHE A 210 6.83 -7.47 23.95
CA PHE A 210 7.99 -8.27 24.30
C PHE A 210 8.24 -8.28 25.81
N GLN A 211 8.11 -7.14 26.48
CA GLN A 211 8.21 -7.06 27.95
C GLN A 211 7.08 -7.85 28.63
N ASP A 212 5.85 -7.75 28.14
CA ASP A 212 4.71 -8.50 28.69
C ASP A 212 4.93 -10.02 28.57
N LEU A 213 5.51 -10.48 27.46
CA LEU A 213 5.88 -11.89 27.28
C LEU A 213 7.05 -12.32 28.19
N GLN A 214 8.00 -11.44 28.48
CA GLN A 214 9.09 -11.73 29.43
C GLN A 214 8.59 -11.90 30.87
N ASN A 215 7.44 -11.32 31.20
CA ASN A 215 6.84 -11.40 32.54
C ASN A 215 6.05 -12.69 32.78
N ILE A 216 6.01 -13.62 31.82
CA ILE A 216 5.42 -14.96 32.03
C ILE A 216 6.24 -15.69 33.10
N SER A 217 5.59 -16.06 34.19
CA SER A 217 6.22 -16.78 35.30
C SER A 217 6.02 -18.28 35.13
N VAL A 218 7.04 -18.93 34.60
CA VAL A 218 7.01 -20.38 34.37
C VAL A 218 6.89 -21.15 35.69
N GLU A 219 7.50 -20.67 36.78
CA GLU A 219 7.41 -21.36 38.07
C GLU A 219 6.01 -21.26 38.67
N ASP A 220 5.40 -20.06 38.67
CA ASP A 220 4.04 -19.87 39.20
C ASP A 220 3.01 -20.67 38.38
N ASP A 221 3.10 -20.61 37.05
CA ASP A 221 2.21 -21.36 36.16
C ASP A 221 2.38 -22.90 36.34
N LEU A 222 3.62 -23.37 36.58
CA LEU A 222 3.87 -24.80 36.86
C LEU A 222 3.39 -25.23 38.24
N GLU A 223 3.49 -24.37 39.25
CA GLU A 223 2.93 -24.62 40.59
C GLU A 223 1.42 -24.77 40.51
N GLU A 224 0.75 -23.85 39.79
CA GLU A 224 -0.69 -23.91 39.55
C GLU A 224 -1.10 -25.19 38.79
N PHE A 225 -0.33 -25.59 37.78
CA PHE A 225 -0.54 -26.88 37.10
C PHE A 225 -0.39 -28.08 38.04
N ARG A 226 0.61 -28.09 38.93
CA ARG A 226 0.84 -29.18 39.90
C ARG A 226 -0.30 -29.27 40.91
N ASP A 227 -0.84 -28.13 41.34
CA ASP A 227 -1.97 -28.08 42.27
C ASP A 227 -3.26 -28.58 41.63
N VAL A 228 -3.51 -28.28 40.35
CA VAL A 228 -4.62 -28.87 39.58
C VAL A 228 -4.45 -30.38 39.41
N LEU A 229 -3.22 -30.88 39.27
CA LEU A 229 -2.92 -32.31 39.12
C LEU A 229 -3.09 -33.09 40.44
N ARG A 230 -2.93 -32.43 41.60
CA ARG A 230 -3.11 -33.06 42.92
C ARG A 230 -4.59 -33.35 43.15
N VAL A 231 -4.95 -34.64 43.10
CA VAL A 231 -6.30 -35.11 43.49
C VAL A 231 -6.51 -34.81 44.98
N PRO A 232 -7.63 -34.19 45.40
CA PRO A 232 -7.91 -33.95 46.81
C PRO A 232 -7.92 -35.27 47.61
N ASP A 233 -7.08 -35.36 48.65
CA ASP A 233 -6.96 -36.52 49.55
C ASP A 233 -8.28 -36.96 50.21
N SER A 234 -9.32 -36.12 50.13
CA SER A 234 -10.69 -36.46 50.56
C SER A 234 -11.33 -37.58 49.73
N ILE A 235 -10.87 -37.83 48.50
CA ILE A 235 -11.37 -38.94 47.67
C ILE A 235 -10.58 -40.23 47.94
N SER A 236 -9.28 -40.11 48.26
CA SER A 236 -8.38 -41.24 48.54
C SER A 236 -8.68 -41.95 49.86
N ARG A 237 -9.36 -41.29 50.81
CA ARG A 237 -9.59 -41.80 52.17
C ARG A 237 -10.96 -42.43 52.42
N LEU A 238 -11.85 -42.49 51.42
CA LEU A 238 -13.18 -43.10 51.58
C LEU A 238 -13.20 -44.64 51.48
N ASP A 239 -12.10 -45.30 51.09
CA ASP A 239 -12.07 -46.76 50.88
C ASP A 239 -11.44 -47.59 52.00
N THR A 240 -10.91 -46.99 53.08
CA THR A 240 -10.17 -47.76 54.11
C THR A 240 -10.96 -48.08 55.39
N VAL A 241 -12.19 -47.58 55.56
CA VAL A 241 -13.00 -47.89 56.77
C VAL A 241 -14.39 -48.38 56.38
N LYS A 242 -14.48 -49.64 55.93
CA LYS A 242 -15.66 -50.49 56.12
C LYS A 242 -15.32 -51.98 55.92
N ARG A 243 -14.39 -52.48 56.74
CA ARG A 243 -14.37 -53.90 57.09
C ARG A 243 -15.41 -54.10 58.20
N THR A 244 -16.64 -54.44 57.81
CA THR A 244 -17.38 -55.63 58.25
C THR A 244 -18.77 -55.61 57.62
N SER A 245 -19.08 -56.70 56.92
CA SER A 245 -20.41 -57.30 56.77
C SER A 245 -21.17 -57.04 55.45
N PHE A 246 -21.21 -58.14 54.69
CA PHE A 246 -22.18 -58.57 53.67
C PHE A 246 -21.90 -58.30 52.18
N ARG A 247 -22.01 -59.42 51.45
CA ARG A 247 -21.81 -59.64 50.02
C ARG A 247 -22.86 -58.92 49.17
N SER A 248 -22.45 -58.24 48.11
CA SER A 248 -22.90 -58.49 46.71
C SER A 248 -22.35 -57.47 45.70
N SER A 249 -21.82 -58.01 44.59
CA SER A 249 -21.79 -57.49 43.20
C SER A 249 -21.50 -56.01 42.88
N THR A 250 -20.38 -55.78 42.19
CA THR A 250 -20.14 -54.74 41.16
C THR A 250 -21.10 -54.92 39.95
N PRO A 251 -21.31 -53.92 39.04
CA PRO A 251 -20.25 -53.03 38.53
C PRO A 251 -20.57 -51.56 38.16
N LEU A 252 -19.50 -50.77 38.23
CA LEU A 252 -19.05 -49.72 37.30
C LEU A 252 -20.11 -48.88 36.57
N GLY A 253 -20.33 -47.67 37.06
CA GLY A 253 -21.13 -46.67 36.37
C GLY A 253 -21.03 -45.27 36.98
N SER A 254 -19.82 -44.71 37.14
CA SER A 254 -19.71 -43.27 37.47
C SER A 254 -18.30 -42.70 37.23
N LEU A 255 -17.82 -42.71 35.99
CA LEU A 255 -16.65 -41.91 35.59
C LEU A 255 -16.81 -41.20 34.23
N ALA A 256 -17.97 -41.31 33.57
CA ALA A 256 -18.16 -40.79 32.22
C ALA A 256 -18.67 -39.34 32.13
N ASN A 257 -18.85 -38.63 33.25
CA ASN A 257 -19.49 -37.30 33.26
C ASN A 257 -18.55 -36.11 33.49
N LEU A 258 -17.23 -36.31 33.54
CA LEU A 258 -16.27 -35.20 33.73
C LEU A 258 -15.74 -34.57 32.44
N PHE A 259 -16.07 -35.14 31.27
CA PHE A 259 -15.72 -34.57 29.96
C PHE A 259 -16.95 -34.52 29.06
N THR A 260 -17.90 -33.64 29.36
CA THR A 260 -19.02 -33.35 28.46
C THR A 260 -18.99 -31.87 28.06
N THR A 261 -18.53 -31.63 26.83
CA THR A 261 -18.76 -30.40 26.09
C THR A 261 -20.25 -30.31 25.69
N PRO A 262 -20.87 -29.12 25.65
CA PRO A 262 -22.27 -29.00 25.27
C PRO A 262 -22.44 -28.99 23.74
N PRO A 263 -23.39 -29.74 23.15
CA PRO A 263 -23.64 -29.66 21.72
C PRO A 263 -24.63 -28.53 21.38
N ARG A 264 -24.20 -27.70 20.41
CA ARG A 264 -25.06 -26.81 19.63
C ARG A 264 -26.03 -27.61 18.74
N PHE A 265 -27.21 -27.01 18.57
CA PHE A 265 -28.31 -27.34 17.67
C PHE A 265 -27.92 -28.03 16.34
N ARG A 266 -28.61 -29.14 16.02
CA ARG A 266 -28.79 -29.65 14.65
C ARG A 266 -30.17 -29.27 14.12
N ARG A 267 -30.22 -28.83 12.86
CA ARG A 267 -31.38 -28.99 11.97
C ARG A 267 -31.01 -29.93 10.83
N SER A 268 -32.05 -30.58 10.32
CA SER A 268 -32.10 -31.86 9.59
C SER A 268 -32.26 -31.72 8.07
N SER A 269 -32.19 -32.89 7.40
CA SER A 269 -32.66 -33.27 6.05
C SER A 269 -31.71 -32.99 4.88
N ASP A 270 -31.58 -33.79 3.82
CA ASP A 270 -31.96 -35.18 3.48
C ASP A 270 -31.28 -35.51 2.12
N SER A 271 -31.10 -36.81 1.83
CA SER A 271 -31.00 -37.47 0.52
C SER A 271 -29.71 -37.42 -0.34
N GLY A 272 -29.30 -38.60 -0.85
CA GLY A 272 -28.83 -38.75 -2.24
C GLY A 272 -27.44 -39.35 -2.55
N LEU A 273 -27.33 -40.68 -2.53
CA LEU A 273 -26.65 -41.59 -3.50
C LEU A 273 -25.28 -41.25 -4.19
N ALA A 274 -24.35 -42.22 -4.04
CA ALA A 274 -23.56 -42.92 -5.07
C ALA A 274 -22.07 -42.56 -5.39
N ARG A 275 -21.24 -43.62 -5.23
CA ARG A 275 -20.08 -44.12 -6.04
C ARG A 275 -18.69 -43.44 -6.02
N SER A 276 -17.69 -44.30 -5.81
CA SER A 276 -16.21 -44.20 -5.70
C SER A 276 -15.48 -43.95 -7.05
N PRO A 277 -14.12 -44.00 -7.16
CA PRO A 277 -13.00 -43.52 -6.31
C PRO A 277 -11.85 -42.80 -7.12
N GLN A 278 -10.78 -42.42 -6.40
CA GLN A 278 -9.39 -42.12 -6.85
C GLN A 278 -9.02 -40.70 -7.37
N LYS A 279 -8.15 -40.00 -6.63
CA LYS A 279 -6.76 -39.70 -7.06
C LYS A 279 -5.92 -39.08 -5.94
N GLU A 280 -4.82 -39.76 -5.63
CA GLU A 280 -3.65 -39.23 -4.91
C GLU A 280 -3.00 -38.08 -5.68
N ARG A 281 -2.39 -37.13 -4.96
CA ARG A 281 -1.12 -36.48 -5.35
C ARG A 281 -0.47 -35.76 -4.16
N ASN A 282 0.52 -36.46 -3.59
CA ASN A 282 1.79 -36.04 -3.01
C ASN A 282 2.00 -34.57 -2.60
N ALA A 283 2.14 -34.40 -1.28
CA ALA A 283 2.98 -33.38 -0.66
C ALA A 283 4.47 -33.73 -0.85
N LYS A 284 5.28 -32.74 -1.20
CA LYS A 284 6.74 -32.79 -1.00
C LYS A 284 7.14 -31.62 -0.12
N SER A 285 7.53 -31.98 1.10
CA SER A 285 8.30 -31.20 2.05
C SER A 285 9.64 -30.78 1.42
N GLN A 286 10.06 -29.53 1.62
CA GLN A 286 11.48 -29.18 1.58
C GLN A 286 11.85 -28.30 2.77
N SER A 287 12.93 -28.75 3.39
CA SER A 287 13.52 -28.35 4.64
C SER A 287 14.08 -26.93 4.61
N MET A 288 14.02 -26.29 5.78
CA MET A 288 14.90 -25.18 6.12
C MET A 288 16.32 -25.70 6.23
N ASP A 289 17.25 -25.14 5.45
CA ASP A 289 18.56 -24.75 5.94
C ASP A 289 19.30 -23.90 4.90
N SER A 290 20.18 -23.02 5.36
CA SER A 290 21.13 -22.19 4.59
C SER A 290 20.65 -20.82 4.09
N LEU A 291 20.91 -19.78 4.89
CA LEU A 291 21.84 -18.68 4.53
C LEU A 291 21.90 -17.62 5.66
N LYS A 292 22.51 -18.01 6.78
CA LYS A 292 23.24 -17.08 7.64
C LYS A 292 24.56 -16.74 6.94
N LYS A 293 24.63 -15.62 6.22
CA LYS A 293 25.84 -14.82 5.98
C LYS A 293 25.48 -13.67 5.03
N THR A 294 25.34 -12.48 5.60
CA THR A 294 25.58 -11.12 5.05
C THR A 294 24.72 -10.11 5.81
N PHE A 295 24.99 -9.95 7.09
CA PHE A 295 24.62 -8.74 7.82
C PHE A 295 25.86 -8.32 8.61
N ASN A 296 26.80 -7.73 7.88
CA ASN A 296 27.88 -6.97 8.47
C ASN A 296 28.30 -5.94 7.43
N GLU A 297 27.63 -4.80 7.43
CA GLU A 297 28.24 -3.47 7.33
C GLU A 297 27.16 -2.39 7.26
N SER A 298 27.39 -1.35 8.07
CA SER A 298 26.73 -0.05 8.10
C SER A 298 25.39 0.06 8.85
N SER A 299 25.47 0.24 10.17
CA SER A 299 24.51 1.02 10.93
C SER A 299 25.24 2.24 11.47
N GLU A 300 25.15 3.33 10.73
CA GLU A 300 25.41 4.67 11.27
C GLU A 300 24.09 5.13 11.89
N SER A 301 24.09 5.25 13.21
CA SER A 301 22.95 5.64 14.04
C SER A 301 22.58 7.09 13.76
N VAL A 302 21.39 7.34 13.21
CA VAL A 302 20.77 8.67 13.17
C VAL A 302 19.87 8.79 14.40
N GLU A 303 20.23 9.69 15.30
CA GLU A 303 19.44 10.05 16.48
C GLU A 303 18.13 10.73 16.02
N VAL A 304 17.01 10.07 16.29
CA VAL A 304 15.65 10.51 15.92
C VAL A 304 15.01 11.18 17.14
N GLU A 305 15.45 12.37 17.53
CA GLU A 305 14.75 13.13 18.58
C GLU A 305 14.21 14.51 18.14
N ASP A 306 14.61 15.06 16.98
CA ASP A 306 14.20 16.44 16.65
C ASP A 306 13.12 16.60 15.56
N PHE A 307 12.62 15.53 14.94
CA PHE A 307 11.70 15.69 13.78
C PHE A 307 10.21 15.82 14.13
N ILE A 308 9.82 15.55 15.38
CA ILE A 308 8.39 15.53 15.77
C ILE A 308 7.88 16.94 16.14
N ASN A 309 8.76 17.85 16.56
CA ASN A 309 8.33 19.17 17.06
C ASN A 309 8.08 20.22 15.95
N GLU A 310 8.61 20.05 14.73
CA GLU A 310 8.46 21.05 13.67
C GLU A 310 7.10 20.96 12.94
N VAL A 311 6.46 19.78 12.94
CA VAL A 311 5.17 19.55 12.26
C VAL A 311 3.99 20.15 13.03
N SER A 312 4.12 20.40 14.34
CA SER A 312 3.05 21.03 15.13
C SER A 312 2.90 22.54 14.88
N SER A 313 3.92 23.19 14.28
CA SER A 313 3.92 24.64 14.04
C SER A 313 3.11 25.07 12.81
N TYR A 314 2.82 24.15 11.88
CA TYR A 314 2.09 24.47 10.63
C TYR A 314 0.56 24.39 10.74
N SER A 315 0.02 24.04 11.92
CA SER A 315 -1.44 23.93 12.13
C SER A 315 -2.04 25.04 13.00
N SER A 316 -1.27 26.09 13.33
CA SER A 316 -1.74 27.19 14.19
C SER A 316 -1.43 28.57 13.60
N ASP A 317 -1.84 28.84 12.35
CA ASP A 317 -1.92 30.24 11.88
C ASP A 317 -2.93 30.43 10.73
N GLU A 318 -4.22 30.20 11.01
CA GLU A 318 -5.29 30.86 10.26
C GLU A 318 -6.40 31.30 11.22
N GLY A 319 -6.27 32.52 11.73
CA GLY A 319 -7.33 33.16 12.47
C GLY A 319 -6.85 34.42 13.16
N TYR A 320 -6.94 35.56 12.46
CA TYR A 320 -7.43 36.87 12.93
C TYR A 320 -6.82 37.99 12.07
N ASN A 321 -7.62 38.55 11.15
CA ASN A 321 -7.74 40.01 11.08
C ASN A 321 -9.00 40.42 10.32
N ARG A 322 -10.04 40.74 11.10
CA ARG A 322 -11.02 41.77 10.75
C ARG A 322 -10.49 43.09 11.32
N LYS A 323 -10.26 44.08 10.46
CA LYS A 323 -10.78 45.44 10.58
C LYS A 323 -10.59 46.19 9.29
#